data_AF-A0A2E6L0V0-F1
#
_entry.id   AF-A0A2E6L0V0-F1
#
_cell.length_a   1.000
_cell.length_b   1.000
_cell.length_c   1.000
_cell.angle_alpha   90.00
_cell.angle_beta   90.00
_cell.angle_gamma   90.00
#
_symmetry.space_group_name_H-M   'P 1'
#
loop_
_entity.id
_entity.type
_entity.pdbx_description
1 polymer ?
#
loop_
_entity_poly.entity_id
_entity_poly.type
_entity_poly.pdbx_seq_one_letter_code
_entity_poly.pdbx_strand_id
1 'polypeptide(L)'
;MKAVFLLFLLLTLIPVKAATLTTNEIFVRLQAVIENNEGLGDLISDLETLENKELVPLLKEFDQTWPLLRDRYLKDHNDFVQAQYSGEAKAEANRQIRQYRKDFMVVYQLNEAAMKPLLKTKSMPAIKGLKKLIMPSAEQVFATAPATLNRQRKIVLILAKFRDAIVDTAVLHDEEKAEQKIISKEKEAISSVSGLPHDGLRIMGDNDKIAGKENVPDDERRGIREVNEWRLLLGLNALIIDSKLCDASRGHSEDMERHKFFAHESPLAGKKTPWDRAANEGTKASGENIYMGSTLPAAANKGWFYSPGHHKNMFKGSHKQIGLGRYGRHWTQLFG
;
A
#
# COMPACT_ATOMS: atom_id res chain seq x y z
N MET A 1 29.36 -17.82 12.96
CA MET A 1 29.33 -17.01 14.21
C MET A 1 30.57 -16.10 14.39
N LYS A 2 31.25 -15.67 13.31
CA LYS A 2 32.46 -14.79 13.39
C LYS A 2 32.31 -13.39 12.77
N ALA A 3 31.18 -13.07 12.13
CA ALA A 3 31.06 -11.85 11.31
C ALA A 3 30.47 -10.61 12.03
N VAL A 4 29.89 -10.77 13.22
CA VAL A 4 29.45 -9.63 14.06
C VAL A 4 30.61 -9.05 14.88
N PHE A 5 31.78 -9.70 14.83
CA PHE A 5 32.93 -9.45 15.70
C PHE A 5 33.88 -8.34 15.20
N LEU A 6 33.61 -7.67 14.07
CA LEU A 6 34.57 -6.75 13.47
C LEU A 6 34.14 -5.29 13.36
N LEU A 7 32.94 -4.91 13.84
CA LEU A 7 32.54 -3.48 13.81
C LEU A 7 32.88 -2.68 15.06
N PHE A 8 33.25 -3.34 16.17
CA PHE A 8 33.45 -2.67 17.47
C PHE A 8 34.63 -3.21 18.27
N LEU A 9 35.71 -3.58 17.59
CA LEU A 9 36.96 -3.92 18.28
C LEU A 9 38.06 -2.94 17.90
N LEU A 10 37.95 -1.68 18.36
CA LEU A 10 39.05 -0.72 18.64
C LEU A 10 38.50 0.71 18.80
N LEU A 11 37.75 0.96 19.86
CA LEU A 11 37.60 2.32 20.40
C LEU A 11 38.17 2.30 21.82
N THR A 12 39.49 2.24 21.88
CA THR A 12 40.25 2.37 23.12
C THR A 12 40.10 3.79 23.66
N LEU A 13 39.46 3.86 24.82
CA LEU A 13 39.34 4.96 25.77
C LEU A 13 40.53 5.93 25.78
N ILE A 14 40.30 7.19 25.42
CA ILE A 14 41.07 8.35 25.88
C ILE A 14 40.08 9.47 26.21
N PRO A 15 40.13 10.10 27.40
CA PRO A 15 39.30 11.25 27.69
C PRO A 15 39.95 12.49 27.09
N VAL A 16 39.24 13.25 26.25
CA VAL A 16 39.69 14.58 25.83
C VAL A 16 38.58 15.60 26.05
N LYS A 17 38.97 16.66 26.76
CA LYS A 17 38.17 17.83 27.11
C LYS A 17 38.11 18.75 25.88
N ALA A 18 36.91 19.24 25.57
CA ALA A 18 36.61 20.34 24.65
C ALA A 18 37.35 20.29 23.30
N ALA A 19 36.86 19.48 22.37
CA ALA A 19 37.32 19.44 20.99
C ALA A 19 36.13 19.37 20.04
N THR A 20 36.29 20.00 18.87
CA THR A 20 35.54 19.66 17.65
C THR A 20 35.48 18.14 17.50
N LEU A 21 34.26 17.59 17.42
CA LEU A 21 34.02 16.14 17.40
C LEU A 21 34.89 15.46 16.34
N THR A 22 35.82 14.61 16.77
CA THR A 22 36.56 13.77 15.81
C THR A 22 35.65 12.67 15.26
N THR A 23 35.88 12.19 14.03
CA THR A 23 35.09 11.11 13.40
C THR A 23 34.88 9.90 14.33
N ASN A 24 35.90 9.53 15.10
CA ASN A 24 35.85 8.43 16.07
C ASN A 24 34.83 8.68 17.19
N GLU A 25 34.75 9.90 17.72
CA GLU A 25 33.80 10.24 18.79
C GLU A 25 32.36 10.16 18.30
N ILE A 26 32.10 10.58 17.06
CA ILE A 26 30.79 10.47 16.42
C ILE A 26 30.39 8.99 16.29
N PHE A 27 31.31 8.11 15.87
CA PHE A 27 31.02 6.67 15.77
C PHE A 27 30.83 5.98 17.13
N VAL A 28 31.57 6.37 18.18
CA VAL A 28 31.33 5.91 19.55
C VAL A 28 29.91 6.25 19.98
N ARG A 29 29.48 7.49 19.72
CA ARG A 29 28.14 7.94 20.09
C ARG A 29 27.07 7.24 19.27
N LEU A 30 27.28 7.07 17.96
CA LEU A 30 26.38 6.29 17.11
C LEU A 30 26.22 4.86 17.62
N GLN A 31 27.29 4.25 18.13
CA GLN A 31 27.20 2.94 18.76
C GLN A 31 26.36 2.95 20.03
N ALA A 32 26.56 3.94 20.89
CA ALA A 32 25.75 4.09 22.09
C ALA A 32 24.26 4.28 21.74
N VAL A 33 23.95 5.01 20.67
CA VAL A 33 22.59 5.14 20.12
C VAL A 33 22.05 3.78 19.66
N ILE A 34 22.87 2.97 18.97
CA ILE A 34 22.48 1.63 18.51
C ILE A 34 22.21 0.67 19.68
N GLU A 35 23.05 0.72 20.71
CA GLU A 35 22.98 -0.17 21.87
C GLU A 35 21.82 0.20 22.80
N ASN A 36 21.66 1.49 23.10
CA ASN A 36 20.65 1.98 24.04
C ASN A 36 19.32 2.31 23.35
N ASN A 37 19.33 2.48 22.03
CA ASN A 37 18.18 2.90 21.23
C ASN A 37 17.59 4.27 21.62
N GLU A 38 18.46 5.18 22.04
CA GLU A 38 18.10 6.51 22.49
C GLU A 38 19.18 7.50 22.06
N GLY A 39 18.86 8.80 21.99
CA GLY A 39 19.84 9.84 21.69
C GLY A 39 20.19 10.04 20.20
N LEU A 40 19.45 9.43 19.26
CA LEU A 40 19.69 9.68 17.82
C LEU A 40 19.43 11.16 17.46
N GLY A 41 18.40 11.79 18.05
CA GLY A 41 18.09 13.19 17.80
C GLY A 41 19.23 14.10 18.24
N ASP A 42 19.76 13.89 19.46
CA ASP A 42 20.88 14.68 19.98
C ASP A 42 22.14 14.49 19.11
N LEU A 43 22.41 13.26 18.68
CA LEU A 43 23.52 12.98 17.77
C LEU A 43 23.36 13.71 16.43
N ILE A 44 22.15 13.75 15.87
CA ILE A 44 21.86 14.48 14.62
C ILE A 44 22.05 15.98 14.81
N SER A 45 21.53 16.56 15.91
CA SER A 45 21.73 17.98 16.24
C SER A 45 23.21 18.35 16.30
N ASP A 46 24.05 17.46 16.83
CA ASP A 46 25.49 17.71 16.90
C ASP A 46 26.16 17.67 15.52
N LEU A 47 25.64 16.89 14.56
CA LEU A 47 26.14 16.94 13.17
C LEU A 47 25.92 18.31 12.53
N GLU A 48 24.84 19.02 12.89
CA GLU A 48 24.53 20.36 12.37
C GLU A 48 25.56 21.42 12.79
N THR A 49 26.34 21.13 13.84
CA THR A 49 27.42 22.02 14.30
C THR A 49 28.73 21.86 13.51
N LEU A 50 28.84 20.82 12.68
CA LEU A 50 30.05 20.48 11.95
C LEU A 50 30.12 21.18 10.58
N GLU A 51 31.33 21.47 10.13
CA GLU A 51 31.55 22.01 8.79
C GLU A 51 31.64 20.89 7.73
N ASN A 52 31.40 21.23 6.46
CA ASN A 52 31.51 20.27 5.33
C ASN A 52 32.86 19.54 5.28
N LYS A 53 33.95 20.18 5.70
CA LYS A 53 35.29 19.58 5.74
C LYS A 53 35.39 18.40 6.74
N GLU A 54 34.49 18.33 7.71
CA GLU A 54 34.38 17.26 8.72
C GLU A 54 33.32 16.22 8.31
N LEU A 55 32.18 16.68 7.78
CA LEU A 55 31.07 15.81 7.36
C LEU A 55 31.41 14.91 6.17
N VAL A 56 32.16 15.42 5.19
CA VAL A 56 32.51 14.65 3.98
C VAL A 56 33.42 13.43 4.30
N PRO A 57 34.51 13.58 5.07
CA PRO A 57 35.29 12.43 5.54
C PRO A 57 34.48 11.45 6.39
N LEU A 58 33.64 11.94 7.30
CA LEU A 58 32.76 11.12 8.13
C LEU A 58 31.83 10.25 7.26
N LEU A 59 31.15 10.86 6.27
CA LEU A 59 30.29 10.13 5.34
C LEU A 59 31.08 9.09 4.56
N LYS A 60 32.27 9.45 4.07
CA LYS A 60 33.14 8.53 3.32
C LYS A 60 33.54 7.32 4.15
N GLU A 61 33.88 7.51 5.41
CA GLU A 61 34.23 6.41 6.32
C GLU A 61 33.01 5.54 6.65
N PHE A 62 31.87 6.18 6.90
CA PHE A 62 30.60 5.49 7.13
C PHE A 62 30.19 4.60 5.94
N ASP A 63 30.28 5.14 4.72
CA ASP A 63 29.90 4.46 3.47
C ASP A 63 30.84 3.29 3.11
N GLN A 64 31.96 3.08 3.80
CA GLN A 64 32.79 1.86 3.64
C GLN A 64 32.12 0.61 4.22
N THR A 65 31.32 0.79 5.27
CA THR A 65 30.82 -0.31 6.10
C THR A 65 29.31 -0.44 6.03
N TRP A 66 28.61 0.70 6.08
CA TRP A 66 27.16 0.76 6.12
C TRP A 66 26.47 -0.07 5.01
N PRO A 67 26.89 -0.02 3.73
CA PRO A 67 26.28 -0.82 2.67
C PRO A 67 26.27 -2.32 2.97
N LEU A 68 27.33 -2.86 3.59
CA LEU A 68 27.41 -4.29 3.93
C LEU A 68 26.35 -4.69 4.96
N LEU A 69 26.10 -3.84 5.96
CA LEU A 69 25.07 -4.08 6.98
C LEU A 69 23.66 -3.96 6.40
N ARG A 70 23.42 -2.91 5.60
CA ARG A 70 22.16 -2.70 4.87
C ARG A 70 21.85 -3.90 3.99
N ASP A 71 22.79 -4.31 3.15
CA ASP A 71 22.57 -5.38 2.17
C ASP A 71 22.40 -6.73 2.87
N ARG A 72 23.12 -6.95 3.98
CA ARG A 72 22.90 -8.13 4.81
C ARG A 72 21.49 -8.19 5.38
N TYR A 73 21.00 -7.08 5.94
CA TYR A 73 19.64 -7.00 6.47
C TYR A 73 18.60 -7.20 5.36
N LEU A 74 18.74 -6.51 4.23
CA LEU A 74 17.79 -6.62 3.12
C LEU A 74 17.73 -8.07 2.59
N LYS A 75 18.88 -8.75 2.53
CA LYS A 75 18.93 -10.17 2.19
C LYS A 75 18.20 -11.03 3.24
N ASP A 76 18.53 -10.87 4.52
CA ASP A 76 17.91 -11.65 5.60
C ASP A 76 16.39 -11.39 5.68
N HIS A 77 15.94 -10.16 5.42
CA HIS A 77 14.52 -9.80 5.34
C HIS A 77 13.84 -10.49 4.14
N ASN A 78 14.45 -10.43 2.95
CA ASN A 78 13.90 -11.10 1.77
C ASN A 78 13.81 -12.62 1.99
N ASP A 79 14.86 -13.25 2.51
CA ASP A 79 14.87 -14.69 2.80
C ASP A 79 13.77 -15.07 3.80
N PHE A 80 13.58 -14.25 4.85
CA PHE A 80 12.51 -14.42 5.82
C PHE A 80 11.13 -14.33 5.16
N VAL A 81 10.90 -13.29 4.34
CA VAL A 81 9.64 -13.11 3.61
C VAL A 81 9.37 -14.32 2.71
N GLN A 82 10.33 -14.74 1.90
CA GLN A 82 10.16 -15.89 1.00
C GLN A 82 9.88 -17.20 1.75
N ALA A 83 10.53 -17.42 2.90
CA ALA A 83 10.34 -18.62 3.70
C ALA A 83 8.88 -18.78 4.17
N GLN A 84 8.18 -17.68 4.51
CA GLN A 84 6.78 -17.70 4.94
C GLN A 84 5.80 -18.17 3.86
N TYR A 85 6.20 -18.09 2.59
CA TYR A 85 5.37 -18.43 1.43
C TYR A 85 5.94 -19.64 0.67
N SER A 86 6.64 -20.54 1.37
CA SER A 86 7.22 -21.76 0.83
C SER A 86 6.75 -23.02 1.56
N GLY A 87 6.97 -24.20 0.97
CA GLY A 87 6.69 -25.49 1.59
C GLY A 87 5.27 -25.67 2.14
N GLU A 88 5.17 -26.23 3.36
CA GLU A 88 3.89 -26.49 4.03
C GLU A 88 3.13 -25.20 4.37
N ALA A 89 3.82 -24.10 4.70
CA ALA A 89 3.19 -22.82 4.98
C ALA A 89 2.42 -22.31 3.75
N LYS A 90 3.00 -22.43 2.54
CA LYS A 90 2.32 -22.14 1.28
C LYS A 90 1.12 -23.07 1.04
N ALA A 91 1.28 -24.36 1.32
CA ALA A 91 0.20 -25.33 1.13
C ALA A 91 -1.01 -25.01 2.02
N GLU A 92 -0.76 -24.68 3.29
CA GLU A 92 -1.79 -24.26 4.25
C GLU A 92 -2.44 -22.93 3.87
N ALA A 93 -1.66 -21.90 3.52
CA ALA A 93 -2.19 -20.63 3.03
C ALA A 93 -3.11 -20.85 1.81
N ASN A 94 -2.73 -21.71 0.87
CA ASN A 94 -3.55 -22.06 -0.29
C ASN A 94 -4.85 -22.79 0.10
N ARG A 95 -4.84 -23.65 1.13
CA ARG A 95 -6.06 -24.27 1.65
C ARG A 95 -7.02 -23.22 2.22
N GLN A 96 -6.50 -22.29 3.02
CA GLN A 96 -7.30 -21.20 3.60
C GLN A 96 -7.83 -20.24 2.52
N ILE A 97 -7.02 -19.89 1.52
CA ILE A 97 -7.46 -19.06 0.38
C ILE A 97 -8.65 -19.72 -0.34
N ARG A 98 -8.59 -21.02 -0.62
CA ARG A 98 -9.71 -21.75 -1.23
C ARG A 98 -10.96 -21.72 -0.35
N GLN A 99 -10.78 -21.89 0.96
CA GLN A 99 -11.90 -21.85 1.91
C GLN A 99 -12.56 -20.46 1.96
N TYR A 100 -11.78 -19.38 2.09
CA TYR A 100 -12.34 -18.02 2.10
C TYR A 100 -13.06 -17.67 0.79
N ARG A 101 -12.50 -18.07 -0.37
CA ARG A 101 -13.19 -17.90 -1.66
C ARG A 101 -14.50 -18.68 -1.69
N LYS A 102 -14.52 -19.91 -1.19
CA LYS A 102 -15.75 -20.72 -1.07
C LYS A 102 -16.78 -20.04 -0.16
N ASP A 103 -16.37 -19.56 1.01
CA ASP A 103 -17.26 -18.90 1.97
C ASP A 103 -17.91 -17.65 1.38
N PHE A 104 -17.12 -16.86 0.65
CA PHE A 104 -17.62 -15.70 -0.08
C PHE A 104 -18.64 -16.12 -1.16
N MET A 105 -18.30 -17.12 -1.99
CA MET A 105 -19.14 -17.53 -3.11
C MET A 105 -20.47 -18.14 -2.66
N VAL A 106 -20.48 -18.88 -1.55
CA VAL A 106 -21.72 -19.40 -0.96
C VAL A 106 -22.68 -18.25 -0.62
N VAL A 107 -22.18 -17.16 -0.04
CA VAL A 107 -23.02 -15.99 0.28
C VAL A 107 -23.45 -15.27 -0.99
N TYR A 108 -22.54 -15.07 -1.95
CA TYR A 108 -22.80 -14.38 -3.22
C TYR A 108 -23.95 -15.03 -4.03
N GLN A 109 -24.09 -16.35 -3.96
CA GLN A 109 -25.11 -17.11 -4.68
C GLN A 109 -26.52 -17.02 -4.05
N LEU A 110 -26.65 -16.50 -2.83
CA LEU A 110 -27.94 -16.40 -2.15
C LEU A 110 -28.87 -15.36 -2.80
N ASN A 111 -30.16 -15.48 -2.50
CA ASN A 111 -31.10 -14.39 -2.70
C ASN A 111 -30.80 -13.24 -1.72
N GLU A 112 -31.35 -12.05 -1.98
CA GLU A 112 -30.99 -10.85 -1.23
C GLU A 112 -31.30 -10.93 0.28
N ALA A 113 -32.45 -11.51 0.63
CA ALA A 113 -32.88 -11.63 2.02
C ALA A 113 -31.91 -12.50 2.84
N ALA A 114 -31.51 -13.65 2.29
CA ALA A 114 -30.56 -14.55 2.93
C ALA A 114 -29.11 -14.03 2.89
N MET A 115 -28.75 -13.26 1.85
CA MET A 115 -27.42 -12.68 1.70
C MET A 115 -27.14 -11.58 2.74
N LYS A 116 -28.07 -10.65 2.93
CA LYS A 116 -27.88 -9.42 3.73
C LYS A 116 -27.24 -9.63 5.10
N PRO A 117 -27.71 -10.55 5.97
CA PRO A 117 -27.08 -10.77 7.28
C PRO A 117 -25.67 -11.39 7.19
N LEU A 118 -25.36 -12.09 6.10
CA LEU A 118 -24.10 -12.82 5.92
C LEU A 118 -22.99 -11.96 5.29
N LEU A 119 -23.32 -10.83 4.66
CA LEU A 119 -22.30 -9.94 4.07
C LEU A 119 -21.30 -9.45 5.12
N LYS A 120 -21.78 -9.09 6.31
CA LYS A 120 -20.93 -8.62 7.42
C LYS A 120 -20.24 -9.75 8.18
N THR A 121 -20.89 -10.89 8.33
CA THR A 121 -20.43 -11.99 9.20
C THR A 121 -19.65 -13.08 8.48
N LYS A 122 -19.76 -13.16 7.14
CA LYS A 122 -19.06 -14.14 6.30
C LYS A 122 -18.28 -13.48 5.15
N SER A 123 -18.92 -12.73 4.27
CA SER A 123 -18.24 -12.21 3.05
C SER A 123 -17.11 -11.23 3.38
N MET A 124 -17.32 -10.26 4.27
CA MET A 124 -16.27 -9.31 4.66
C MET A 124 -15.12 -9.99 5.42
N PRO A 125 -15.36 -10.87 6.41
CA PRO A 125 -14.31 -11.69 6.99
C PRO A 125 -13.51 -12.50 5.98
N ALA A 126 -14.18 -13.09 4.97
CA ALA A 126 -13.50 -13.81 3.90
C ALA A 126 -12.56 -12.89 3.09
N ILE A 127 -13.00 -11.69 2.70
CA ILE A 127 -12.16 -10.69 2.03
C ILE A 127 -10.95 -10.30 2.90
N LYS A 128 -11.16 -10.08 4.20
CA LYS A 128 -10.06 -9.74 5.13
C LYS A 128 -9.05 -10.89 5.27
N GLY A 129 -9.54 -12.13 5.37
CA GLY A 129 -8.72 -13.33 5.42
C GLY A 129 -7.89 -13.51 4.15
N LEU A 130 -8.52 -13.33 2.98
CA LEU A 130 -7.83 -13.32 1.69
C LEU A 130 -6.78 -12.23 1.62
N LYS A 131 -7.10 -11.00 2.02
CA LYS A 131 -6.16 -9.88 2.00
C LYS A 131 -4.92 -10.19 2.85
N LYS A 132 -5.10 -10.73 4.07
CA LYS A 132 -3.99 -11.11 4.95
C LYS A 132 -3.07 -12.17 4.32
N LEU A 133 -3.63 -13.15 3.60
CA LEU A 133 -2.86 -14.27 3.03
C LEU A 133 -2.24 -13.94 1.67
N ILE A 134 -2.89 -13.12 0.85
CA ILE A 134 -2.50 -12.82 -0.54
C ILE A 134 -1.71 -11.51 -0.64
N MET A 135 -1.99 -10.56 0.26
CA MET A 135 -1.43 -9.21 0.27
C MET A 135 -1.08 -8.80 1.72
N PRO A 136 -0.14 -9.50 2.37
CA PRO A 136 0.24 -9.21 3.75
C PRO A 136 0.73 -7.75 3.90
N SER A 137 0.37 -7.09 4.99
CA SER A 137 0.94 -5.78 5.31
C SER A 137 2.35 -5.92 5.91
N ALA A 138 3.15 -4.86 5.83
CA ALA A 138 4.45 -4.80 6.50
C ALA A 138 4.34 -5.12 8.00
N GLU A 139 3.33 -4.57 8.67
CA GLU A 139 3.04 -4.85 10.08
C GLU A 139 2.82 -6.36 10.33
N GLN A 140 2.06 -7.04 9.48
CA GLN A 140 1.80 -8.48 9.62
C GLN A 140 3.07 -9.33 9.41
N VAL A 141 3.91 -8.94 8.45
CA VAL A 141 5.19 -9.60 8.20
C VAL A 141 6.13 -9.41 9.39
N PHE A 142 6.29 -8.18 9.88
CA PHE A 142 7.18 -7.91 11.02
C PHE A 142 6.66 -8.46 12.36
N ALA A 143 5.35 -8.59 12.53
CA ALA A 143 4.77 -9.22 13.73
C ALA A 143 5.19 -10.70 13.92
N THR A 144 5.64 -11.35 12.85
CA THR A 144 6.09 -12.75 12.86
C THR A 144 7.62 -12.88 12.71
N ALA A 145 8.34 -11.75 12.64
CA ALA A 145 9.78 -11.73 12.44
C ALA A 145 10.54 -12.21 13.69
N PRO A 146 11.63 -12.98 13.51
CA PRO A 146 12.48 -13.36 14.63
C PRO A 146 13.12 -12.12 15.27
N ALA A 147 13.41 -12.20 16.56
CA ALA A 147 14.01 -11.09 17.31
C ALA A 147 15.33 -10.58 16.68
N THR A 148 16.10 -11.48 16.05
CA THR A 148 17.32 -11.15 15.31
C THR A 148 17.06 -10.22 14.13
N LEU A 149 16.05 -10.49 13.31
CA LEU A 149 15.69 -9.67 12.16
C LEU A 149 15.12 -8.31 12.60
N ASN A 150 14.31 -8.29 13.65
CA ASN A 150 13.80 -7.05 14.25
C ASN A 150 14.94 -6.17 14.77
N ARG A 151 15.95 -6.78 15.42
CA ARG A 151 17.16 -6.07 15.84
C ARG A 151 17.94 -5.53 14.64
N GLN A 152 18.16 -6.33 13.60
CA GLN A 152 18.84 -5.86 12.38
C GLN A 152 18.12 -4.66 11.74
N ARG A 153 16.80 -4.77 11.56
CA ARG A 153 15.98 -3.68 11.00
C ARG A 153 16.15 -2.38 11.78
N LYS A 154 16.07 -2.46 13.10
CA LYS A 154 16.22 -1.32 14.00
C LYS A 154 17.58 -0.63 13.82
N ILE A 155 18.66 -1.41 13.83
CA ILE A 155 20.03 -0.90 13.64
C ILE A 155 20.15 -0.23 12.27
N VAL A 156 19.65 -0.88 11.23
CA VAL A 156 19.72 -0.37 9.86
C VAL A 156 18.92 0.93 9.72
N LEU A 157 17.73 1.06 10.29
CA LEU A 157 16.98 2.32 10.23
C LEU A 157 17.68 3.47 10.99
N ILE A 158 18.34 3.20 12.12
CA ILE A 158 19.14 4.21 12.84
C ILE A 158 20.29 4.70 11.95
N LEU A 159 21.05 3.77 11.37
CA LEU A 159 22.18 4.05 10.51
C LEU A 159 21.76 4.80 9.23
N ALA A 160 20.61 4.45 8.64
CA ALA A 160 20.06 5.14 7.48
C ALA A 160 19.73 6.60 7.78
N LYS A 161 19.05 6.86 8.91
CA LYS A 161 18.73 8.22 9.37
C LYS A 161 19.98 9.03 9.67
N PHE A 162 20.98 8.41 10.29
CA PHE A 162 22.26 9.04 10.54
C PHE A 162 22.95 9.44 9.22
N ARG A 163 22.97 8.56 8.22
CA ARG A 163 23.50 8.89 6.87
C ARG A 163 22.72 10.04 6.23
N ASP A 164 21.39 9.95 6.24
CA ASP A 164 20.52 10.96 5.64
C ASP A 164 20.74 12.34 6.27
N ALA A 165 20.97 12.39 7.60
CA ALA A 165 21.32 13.61 8.32
C ALA A 165 22.69 14.17 7.89
N ILE A 166 23.74 13.35 7.77
CA ILE A 166 25.05 13.83 7.28
C ILE A 166 24.92 14.43 5.88
N VAL A 167 24.19 13.74 4.98
CA VAL A 167 23.97 14.20 3.61
C VAL A 167 23.21 15.52 3.55
N ASP A 168 22.15 15.66 4.35
CA ASP A 168 21.37 16.89 4.44
C ASP A 168 22.21 18.06 4.96
N THR A 169 22.90 17.86 6.07
CA THR A 169 23.74 18.90 6.68
C THR A 169 24.87 19.31 5.75
N ALA A 170 25.47 18.36 5.03
CA ALA A 170 26.54 18.64 4.09
C ALA A 170 26.05 19.27 2.77
N VAL A 171 24.73 19.40 2.57
CA VAL A 171 24.07 19.90 1.35
C VAL A 171 24.59 19.17 0.10
N LEU A 172 24.75 17.86 0.21
CA LEU A 172 25.18 17.03 -0.91
C LEU A 172 23.97 16.75 -1.81
N HIS A 173 24.19 16.75 -3.14
CA HIS A 173 23.18 16.25 -4.07
C HIS A 173 22.96 14.77 -3.81
N ASP A 174 21.76 14.35 -3.41
CA ASP A 174 21.44 12.93 -3.25
C ASP A 174 20.13 12.52 -3.92
N GLU A 175 20.16 11.30 -4.46
CA GLU A 175 19.04 10.57 -5.05
C GLU A 175 18.38 9.74 -3.95
N GLU A 176 17.12 10.05 -3.60
CA GLU A 176 16.25 9.31 -2.65
C GLU A 176 16.86 8.95 -1.27
N LYS A 177 16.20 9.39 -0.19
CA LYS A 177 16.63 9.13 1.20
C LYS A 177 16.94 7.65 1.48
N ALA A 178 18.04 7.37 2.17
CA ALA A 178 18.47 6.02 2.50
C ALA A 178 17.42 5.26 3.33
N GLU A 179 16.76 5.93 4.28
CA GLU A 179 15.65 5.33 5.04
C GLU A 179 14.50 4.92 4.10
N GLN A 180 14.11 5.81 3.18
CA GLN A 180 13.03 5.55 2.23
C GLN A 180 13.38 4.39 1.30
N LYS A 181 14.63 4.30 0.85
CA LYS A 181 15.12 3.19 0.02
C LYS A 181 15.01 1.84 0.73
N ILE A 182 15.36 1.76 2.02
CA ILE A 182 15.20 0.53 2.81
C ILE A 182 13.73 0.16 2.92
N ILE A 183 12.87 1.11 3.30
CA ILE A 183 11.42 0.88 3.42
C ILE A 183 10.81 0.46 2.07
N SER A 184 11.29 1.03 0.96
CA SER A 184 10.87 0.64 -0.38
C SER A 184 11.27 -0.81 -0.68
N LYS A 185 12.51 -1.19 -0.39
CA LYS A 185 12.99 -2.57 -0.57
C LYS A 185 12.26 -3.59 0.31
N GLU A 186 11.92 -3.22 1.55
CA GLU A 186 11.04 -4.03 2.41
C GLU A 186 9.67 -4.25 1.75
N LYS A 187 9.05 -3.17 1.25
CA LYS A 187 7.76 -3.25 0.56
C LYS A 187 7.85 -4.07 -0.74
N GLU A 188 8.91 -3.91 -1.51
CA GLU A 188 9.17 -4.69 -2.73
C GLU A 188 9.23 -6.19 -2.40
N ALA A 189 10.02 -6.59 -1.40
CA ALA A 189 10.12 -7.98 -0.95
C ALA A 189 8.76 -8.56 -0.55
N ILE A 190 7.97 -7.80 0.24
CA ILE A 190 6.63 -8.22 0.66
C ILE A 190 5.65 -8.29 -0.52
N SER A 191 5.72 -7.35 -1.46
CA SER A 191 4.88 -7.37 -2.65
C SER A 191 5.23 -8.52 -3.60
N SER A 192 6.50 -8.96 -3.61
CA SER A 192 6.98 -10.04 -4.47
C SER A 192 6.39 -11.41 -4.12
N VAL A 193 5.96 -11.59 -2.86
CA VAL A 193 5.25 -12.79 -2.40
C VAL A 193 3.74 -12.67 -2.49
N SER A 194 3.23 -11.59 -3.09
CA SER A 194 1.80 -11.44 -3.28
C SER A 194 1.25 -12.58 -4.13
N GLY A 195 0.15 -13.19 -3.68
CA GLY A 195 -0.55 -14.24 -4.44
C GLY A 195 -1.49 -13.69 -5.52
N LEU A 196 -1.43 -12.39 -5.84
CA LEU A 196 -2.28 -11.79 -6.87
C LEU A 196 -1.88 -12.25 -8.27
N PRO A 197 -2.84 -12.44 -9.20
CA PRO A 197 -2.52 -12.79 -10.59
C PRO A 197 -1.71 -11.69 -11.29
N HIS A 198 -0.67 -12.05 -12.04
CA HIS A 198 0.16 -11.11 -12.80
C HIS A 198 -0.65 -10.23 -13.76
N ASP A 199 -1.61 -10.81 -14.50
CA ASP A 199 -2.49 -10.03 -15.40
C ASP A 199 -3.34 -9.00 -14.65
N GLY A 200 -3.78 -9.34 -13.44
CA GLY A 200 -4.50 -8.43 -12.55
C GLY A 200 -3.64 -7.25 -12.12
N LEU A 201 -2.40 -7.52 -11.72
CA LEU A 201 -1.42 -6.49 -11.36
C LEU A 201 -1.08 -5.59 -12.55
N ARG A 202 -0.93 -6.18 -13.74
CA ARG A 202 -0.72 -5.42 -14.98
C ARG A 202 -1.88 -4.46 -15.24
N ILE A 203 -3.12 -4.92 -15.14
CA ILE A 203 -4.31 -4.05 -15.28
C ILE A 203 -4.31 -2.95 -14.22
N MET A 204 -3.95 -3.23 -12.97
CA MET A 204 -3.87 -2.20 -11.92
C MET A 204 -2.81 -1.13 -12.24
N GLY A 205 -1.66 -1.53 -12.79
CA GLY A 205 -0.64 -0.58 -13.25
C GLY A 205 -1.05 0.21 -14.50
N ASP A 206 -1.75 -0.43 -15.44
CA ASP A 206 -2.31 0.24 -16.62
C ASP A 206 -3.38 1.26 -16.21
N ASN A 207 -4.20 0.92 -15.21
CA ASN A 207 -5.18 1.84 -14.63
C ASN A 207 -4.53 3.09 -14.03
N ASP A 208 -3.36 2.98 -13.38
CA ASP A 208 -2.65 4.18 -12.88
C ASP A 208 -2.22 5.11 -14.02
N LYS A 209 -1.74 4.53 -15.12
CA LYS A 209 -1.36 5.30 -16.32
C LYS A 209 -2.55 5.97 -16.97
N ILE A 210 -3.65 5.22 -17.17
CA ILE A 210 -4.91 5.75 -17.71
C ILE A 210 -5.40 6.89 -16.82
N ALA A 211 -5.45 6.67 -15.52
CA ALA A 211 -6.02 7.64 -14.60
C ALA A 211 -5.16 8.90 -14.43
N GLY A 212 -3.83 8.79 -14.58
CA GLY A 212 -2.92 9.92 -14.69
C GLY A 212 -3.10 10.69 -15.99
N LYS A 213 -3.17 10.00 -17.13
CA LYS A 213 -3.34 10.61 -18.45
C LYS A 213 -4.69 11.31 -18.63
N GLU A 214 -5.76 10.66 -18.19
CA GLU A 214 -7.15 11.11 -18.34
C GLU A 214 -7.61 11.97 -17.16
N ASN A 215 -6.70 12.35 -16.24
CA ASN A 215 -6.97 13.19 -15.07
C ASN A 215 -8.12 12.72 -14.17
N VAL A 216 -8.28 11.40 -13.99
CA VAL A 216 -9.30 10.85 -13.09
C VAL A 216 -8.97 11.26 -11.65
N PRO A 217 -9.91 11.87 -10.89
CA PRO A 217 -9.72 12.30 -9.51
C PRO A 217 -9.20 11.22 -8.56
N ASP A 218 -8.36 11.63 -7.60
CA ASP A 218 -7.66 10.69 -6.70
C ASP A 218 -8.59 9.79 -5.87
N ASP A 219 -9.67 10.37 -5.36
CA ASP A 219 -10.68 9.65 -4.59
C ASP A 219 -11.42 8.60 -5.45
N GLU A 220 -11.75 8.91 -6.69
CA GLU A 220 -12.32 7.97 -7.66
C GLU A 220 -11.32 6.84 -7.99
N ARG A 221 -10.05 7.18 -8.27
CA ARG A 221 -8.98 6.19 -8.51
C ARG A 221 -8.82 5.22 -7.35
N ARG A 222 -8.77 5.73 -6.11
CA ARG A 222 -8.66 4.90 -4.90
C ARG A 222 -9.86 3.99 -4.70
N GLY A 223 -11.07 4.49 -4.98
CA GLY A 223 -12.29 3.68 -4.90
C GLY A 223 -12.28 2.53 -5.90
N ILE A 224 -11.89 2.79 -7.15
CA ILE A 224 -11.75 1.74 -8.18
C ILE A 224 -10.68 0.72 -7.79
N ARG A 225 -9.52 1.19 -7.31
CA ARG A 225 -8.42 0.33 -6.85
C ARG A 225 -8.88 -0.65 -5.77
N GLU A 226 -9.63 -0.18 -4.76
CA GLU A 226 -10.13 -1.03 -3.67
C GLU A 226 -11.08 -2.13 -4.19
N VAL A 227 -11.98 -1.80 -5.13
CA VAL A 227 -12.87 -2.81 -5.74
C VAL A 227 -12.07 -3.84 -6.54
N ASN A 228 -11.07 -3.39 -7.30
CA ASN A 228 -10.20 -4.29 -8.05
C ASN A 228 -9.37 -5.19 -7.13
N GLU A 229 -8.87 -4.70 -6.00
CA GLU A 229 -8.24 -5.54 -4.98
C GLU A 229 -9.20 -6.64 -4.51
N TRP A 230 -10.45 -6.30 -4.14
CA TRP A 230 -11.44 -7.30 -3.72
C TRP A 230 -11.73 -8.33 -4.82
N ARG A 231 -11.85 -7.87 -6.08
CA ARG A 231 -12.05 -8.76 -7.23
C ARG A 231 -10.90 -9.74 -7.39
N LEU A 232 -9.66 -9.27 -7.36
CA LEU A 232 -8.47 -10.13 -7.51
C LEU A 232 -8.32 -11.12 -6.34
N LEU A 233 -8.61 -10.70 -5.11
CA LEU A 233 -8.62 -11.58 -3.94
C LEU A 233 -9.58 -12.77 -4.14
N LEU A 234 -10.73 -12.51 -4.76
CA LEU A 234 -11.75 -13.50 -5.09
C LEU A 234 -11.42 -14.34 -6.34
N GLY A 235 -10.34 -14.03 -7.05
CA GLY A 235 -9.95 -14.70 -8.30
C GLY A 235 -10.69 -14.19 -9.54
N LEU A 236 -11.35 -13.03 -9.45
CA LEU A 236 -11.89 -12.31 -10.61
C LEU A 236 -10.81 -11.41 -11.20
N ASN A 237 -10.92 -11.07 -12.47
CA ASN A 237 -10.05 -10.07 -13.08
C ASN A 237 -10.34 -8.66 -12.55
N ALA A 238 -9.29 -7.86 -12.42
CA ALA A 238 -9.41 -6.42 -12.26
C ALA A 238 -10.11 -5.81 -13.49
N LEU A 239 -10.88 -4.77 -13.24
CA LEU A 239 -11.58 -3.99 -14.25
C LEU A 239 -10.67 -2.84 -14.71
N ILE A 240 -10.69 -2.59 -16.01
CA ILE A 240 -9.95 -1.49 -16.63
C ILE A 240 -10.72 -0.18 -16.38
N ILE A 241 -10.03 0.88 -16.00
CA ILE A 241 -10.65 2.21 -15.90
C ILE A 241 -11.09 2.66 -17.28
N ASP A 242 -12.35 3.03 -17.40
CA ASP A 242 -12.88 3.79 -18.53
C ASP A 242 -13.21 5.21 -18.06
N SER A 243 -12.42 6.20 -18.48
CA SER A 243 -12.61 7.60 -18.09
C SER A 243 -13.98 8.13 -18.48
N LYS A 244 -14.55 7.67 -19.60
CA LYS A 244 -15.91 8.05 -20.03
C LYS A 244 -16.98 7.51 -19.09
N LEU A 245 -16.79 6.31 -18.52
CA LEU A 245 -17.66 5.81 -17.46
C LEU A 245 -17.48 6.61 -16.17
N CYS A 246 -16.28 7.09 -15.84
CA CYS A 246 -16.08 8.01 -14.71
C CYS A 246 -16.85 9.33 -14.93
N ASP A 247 -16.78 9.91 -16.14
CA ASP A 247 -17.46 11.16 -16.46
C ASP A 247 -18.99 11.01 -16.41
N ALA A 248 -19.53 9.95 -17.02
CA ALA A 248 -20.96 9.62 -16.93
C ALA A 248 -21.41 9.42 -15.46
N SER A 249 -20.57 8.76 -14.65
CA SER A 249 -20.84 8.55 -13.23
C SER A 249 -20.84 9.86 -12.44
N ARG A 250 -19.87 10.74 -12.72
CA ARG A 250 -19.73 12.03 -12.03
C ARG A 250 -20.89 12.95 -12.38
N GLY A 251 -21.28 12.97 -13.64
CA GLY A 251 -22.47 13.68 -14.12
C GLY A 251 -23.75 13.21 -13.43
N HIS A 252 -23.95 11.89 -13.25
CA HIS A 252 -25.13 11.39 -12.51
C HIS A 252 -25.10 11.75 -11.03
N SER A 253 -23.93 11.71 -10.40
CA SER A 253 -23.77 12.17 -9.01
C SER A 253 -24.08 13.66 -8.85
N GLU A 254 -23.67 14.48 -9.82
CA GLU A 254 -24.00 15.90 -9.87
C GLU A 254 -25.49 16.13 -10.11
N ASP A 255 -26.11 15.37 -11.03
CA ASP A 255 -27.53 15.44 -11.32
C ASP A 255 -28.36 15.15 -10.05
N MET A 256 -28.04 14.06 -9.33
CA MET A 256 -28.67 13.70 -8.06
C MET A 256 -28.56 14.80 -7.00
N GLU A 257 -27.37 15.38 -6.82
CA GLU A 257 -27.13 16.44 -5.84
C GLU A 257 -27.85 17.74 -6.20
N ARG A 258 -27.80 18.16 -7.48
CA ARG A 258 -28.37 19.45 -7.93
C ARG A 258 -29.89 19.41 -8.04
N HIS A 259 -30.44 18.31 -8.51
CA HIS A 259 -31.88 18.16 -8.77
C HIS A 259 -32.61 17.42 -7.64
N LYS A 260 -31.93 17.16 -6.52
CA LYS A 260 -32.51 16.66 -5.26
C LYS A 260 -33.27 15.35 -5.42
N PHE A 261 -32.68 14.40 -6.14
CA PHE A 261 -33.19 13.04 -6.26
C PHE A 261 -32.07 12.02 -5.97
N PHE A 262 -32.47 10.79 -5.62
CA PHE A 262 -31.53 9.68 -5.44
C PHE A 262 -32.12 8.42 -6.06
N ALA A 263 -31.83 8.19 -7.34
CA ALA A 263 -32.36 7.09 -8.13
C ALA A 263 -31.42 6.71 -9.27
N HIS A 264 -31.54 5.47 -9.75
CA HIS A 264 -30.84 5.02 -10.96
C HIS A 264 -31.33 5.76 -12.22
N GLU A 265 -32.63 6.05 -12.26
CA GLU A 265 -33.24 6.82 -13.33
C GLU A 265 -33.13 8.32 -13.07
N SER A 266 -32.54 9.06 -14.01
CA SER A 266 -32.50 10.52 -13.98
C SER A 266 -33.80 11.11 -14.56
N PRO A 267 -34.37 12.16 -13.96
CA PRO A 267 -35.50 12.89 -14.55
C PRO A 267 -35.08 13.78 -15.72
N LEU A 268 -33.78 13.95 -15.97
CA LEU A 268 -33.27 14.83 -17.01
C LEU A 268 -33.35 14.21 -18.40
N ALA A 269 -33.78 15.01 -19.37
CA ALA A 269 -33.91 14.60 -20.76
C ALA A 269 -32.59 14.06 -21.32
N GLY A 270 -32.66 12.91 -22.00
CA GLY A 270 -31.49 12.26 -22.62
C GLY A 270 -30.53 11.57 -21.64
N LYS A 271 -30.77 11.60 -20.32
CA LYS A 271 -29.90 10.97 -19.30
C LYS A 271 -30.61 9.91 -18.45
N LYS A 272 -31.80 9.47 -18.88
CA LYS A 272 -32.73 8.70 -18.05
C LYS A 272 -32.06 7.49 -17.43
N THR A 273 -31.44 6.62 -18.22
CA THR A 273 -30.86 5.38 -17.73
C THR A 273 -29.33 5.45 -17.64
N PRO A 274 -28.68 4.53 -16.87
CA PRO A 274 -27.22 4.42 -16.88
C PRO A 274 -26.62 4.20 -18.28
N TRP A 275 -27.36 3.51 -19.16
CA TRP A 275 -26.97 3.27 -20.54
C TRP A 275 -27.02 4.52 -21.39
N ASP A 276 -28.06 5.35 -21.23
CA ASP A 276 -28.15 6.64 -21.92
C ASP A 276 -26.98 7.55 -21.52
N ARG A 277 -26.68 7.62 -20.22
CA ARG A 277 -25.55 8.42 -19.70
C ARG A 277 -24.21 7.93 -20.25
N ALA A 278 -23.95 6.63 -20.23
CA ALA A 278 -22.74 6.07 -20.82
C ALA A 278 -22.66 6.32 -22.33
N ALA A 279 -23.77 6.20 -23.06
CA ALA A 279 -23.82 6.44 -24.50
C ALA A 279 -23.55 7.91 -24.84
N ASN A 280 -24.01 8.86 -24.03
CA ASN A 280 -23.72 10.29 -24.21
C ASN A 280 -22.23 10.61 -24.09
N GLU A 281 -21.49 9.89 -23.25
CA GLU A 281 -20.02 9.99 -23.16
C GLU A 281 -19.29 9.16 -24.24
N GLY A 282 -20.03 8.47 -25.10
CA GLY A 282 -19.48 7.62 -26.16
C GLY A 282 -18.85 6.33 -25.64
N THR A 283 -19.46 5.70 -24.62
CA THR A 283 -19.12 4.36 -24.11
C THR A 283 -20.40 3.55 -23.81
N LYS A 284 -20.29 2.37 -23.19
CA LYS A 284 -21.42 1.51 -22.82
C LYS A 284 -21.33 1.08 -21.36
N ALA A 285 -22.48 1.03 -20.69
CA ALA A 285 -22.61 0.48 -19.35
C ALA A 285 -23.28 -0.91 -19.36
N SER A 286 -22.96 -1.73 -18.37
CA SER A 286 -23.53 -3.05 -18.11
C SER A 286 -24.04 -3.22 -16.67
N GLY A 287 -23.88 -2.21 -15.82
CA GLY A 287 -24.41 -2.14 -14.47
C GLY A 287 -24.14 -0.81 -13.78
N GLU A 288 -24.90 -0.50 -12.73
CA GLU A 288 -24.74 0.72 -11.92
C GLU A 288 -24.90 0.43 -10.42
N ASN A 289 -24.07 1.06 -9.60
CA ASN A 289 -24.32 1.24 -8.17
C ASN A 289 -24.34 2.74 -7.85
N ILE A 290 -25.24 3.18 -6.95
CA ILE A 290 -25.29 4.56 -6.44
C ILE A 290 -25.19 4.60 -4.92
N TYR A 291 -24.55 5.63 -4.38
CA TYR A 291 -24.39 5.81 -2.93
C TYR A 291 -24.46 7.30 -2.58
N MET A 292 -25.11 7.61 -1.47
CA MET A 292 -25.13 8.95 -0.87
C MET A 292 -24.78 8.81 0.61
N GLY A 293 -23.90 9.67 1.11
CA GLY A 293 -23.71 9.81 2.56
C GLY A 293 -22.28 10.08 3.01
N SER A 294 -21.28 10.02 2.15
CA SER A 294 -19.90 10.30 2.54
C SER A 294 -19.10 10.79 1.36
N THR A 295 -18.06 11.58 1.60
CA THR A 295 -17.07 11.98 0.60
C THR A 295 -15.94 10.96 0.46
N LEU A 296 -15.95 9.88 1.25
CA LEU A 296 -14.90 8.86 1.24
C LEU A 296 -15.26 7.68 0.32
N PRO A 297 -14.40 7.31 -0.65
CA PRO A 297 -14.68 6.21 -1.57
C PRO A 297 -14.85 4.87 -0.83
N ALA A 298 -14.06 4.64 0.22
CA ALA A 298 -14.15 3.45 1.05
C ALA A 298 -15.51 3.32 1.77
N ALA A 299 -16.20 4.44 2.03
CA ALA A 299 -17.54 4.41 2.59
C ALA A 299 -18.57 3.98 1.54
N ALA A 300 -18.46 4.50 0.30
CA ALA A 300 -19.30 4.09 -0.83
C ALA A 300 -19.12 2.60 -1.16
N ASN A 301 -17.87 2.14 -1.31
CA ASN A 301 -17.55 0.74 -1.56
C ASN A 301 -18.08 -0.20 -0.48
N LYS A 302 -17.94 0.16 0.81
CA LYS A 302 -18.54 -0.62 1.91
C LYS A 302 -20.08 -0.59 1.87
N GLY A 303 -20.68 0.56 1.53
CA GLY A 303 -22.12 0.70 1.37
C GLY A 303 -22.66 -0.25 0.30
N TRP A 304 -22.01 -0.30 -0.86
CA TRP A 304 -22.33 -1.24 -1.94
C TRP A 304 -22.04 -2.68 -1.55
N PHE A 305 -20.91 -2.97 -0.91
CA PHE A 305 -20.57 -4.31 -0.44
C PHE A 305 -21.62 -4.89 0.51
N TYR A 306 -22.25 -4.06 1.36
CA TYR A 306 -23.27 -4.51 2.31
C TYR A 306 -24.72 -4.39 1.80
N SER A 307 -24.91 -4.04 0.53
CA SER A 307 -26.21 -4.06 -0.14
C SER A 307 -26.25 -5.23 -1.12
N PRO A 308 -27.14 -6.23 -0.97
CA PRO A 308 -27.13 -7.43 -1.80
C PRO A 308 -27.10 -7.20 -3.32
N GLY A 309 -27.96 -6.32 -3.84
CA GLY A 309 -27.99 -5.99 -5.27
C GLY A 309 -26.68 -5.35 -5.76
N HIS A 310 -26.18 -4.35 -5.03
CA HIS A 310 -24.91 -3.70 -5.37
C HIS A 310 -23.72 -4.64 -5.23
N HIS A 311 -23.71 -5.48 -4.18
CA HIS A 311 -22.70 -6.50 -3.96
C HIS A 311 -22.62 -7.47 -5.15
N LYS A 312 -23.77 -7.94 -5.65
CA LYS A 312 -23.81 -8.78 -6.86
C LYS A 312 -23.20 -8.07 -8.07
N ASN A 313 -23.52 -6.80 -8.24
CA ASN A 313 -22.99 -5.99 -9.35
C ASN A 313 -21.46 -5.84 -9.27
N MET A 314 -20.92 -5.49 -8.09
CA MET A 314 -19.47 -5.32 -7.89
C MET A 314 -18.62 -6.54 -8.27
N PHE A 315 -19.15 -7.74 -8.06
CA PHE A 315 -18.43 -9.01 -8.25
C PHE A 315 -18.94 -9.83 -9.44
N LYS A 316 -19.76 -9.25 -10.31
CA LYS A 316 -20.18 -9.91 -11.55
C LYS A 316 -18.96 -10.07 -12.47
N GLY A 317 -18.70 -11.30 -12.90
CA GLY A 317 -17.52 -11.66 -13.68
C GLY A 317 -17.53 -11.20 -15.14
N SER A 318 -18.70 -10.80 -15.67
CA SER A 318 -18.85 -10.36 -17.06
C SER A 318 -18.30 -8.95 -17.30
N HIS A 319 -18.25 -8.09 -16.28
CA HIS A 319 -17.71 -6.73 -16.39
C HIS A 319 -16.23 -6.75 -16.79
N LYS A 320 -15.85 -5.78 -17.63
CA LYS A 320 -14.48 -5.57 -18.13
C LYS A 320 -13.96 -4.19 -17.77
N GLN A 321 -14.86 -3.21 -17.70
CA GLN A 321 -14.51 -1.83 -17.41
C GLN A 321 -15.25 -1.32 -16.17
N ILE A 322 -14.70 -0.26 -15.57
CA ILE A 322 -15.30 0.43 -14.43
C ILE A 322 -15.07 1.93 -14.56
N GLY A 323 -16.10 2.69 -14.19
CA GLY A 323 -16.00 4.10 -13.87
C GLY A 323 -16.56 4.36 -12.48
N LEU A 324 -15.98 5.32 -11.77
CA LEU A 324 -16.45 5.80 -10.48
C LEU A 324 -16.45 7.32 -10.56
N GLY A 325 -17.54 7.95 -10.17
CA GLY A 325 -17.69 9.40 -10.18
C GLY A 325 -18.25 9.91 -8.87
N ARG A 326 -17.74 11.03 -8.38
CA ARG A 326 -18.25 11.71 -7.17
C ARG A 326 -18.67 13.14 -7.44
N TYR A 327 -19.79 13.54 -6.85
CA TYR A 327 -20.11 14.95 -6.66
C TYR A 327 -20.68 15.17 -5.25
N GLY A 328 -20.06 16.06 -4.46
CA GLY A 328 -20.42 16.22 -3.05
C GLY A 328 -20.31 14.91 -2.27
N ARG A 329 -21.42 14.45 -1.66
CA ARG A 329 -21.54 13.18 -0.93
C ARG A 329 -22.17 12.05 -1.78
N HIS A 330 -22.41 12.31 -3.06
CA HIS A 330 -23.00 11.38 -4.02
C HIS A 330 -21.92 10.67 -4.82
N TRP A 331 -22.11 9.39 -5.02
CA TRP A 331 -21.25 8.52 -5.80
C TRP A 331 -22.06 7.68 -6.76
N THR A 332 -21.52 7.50 -7.96
CA THR A 332 -22.03 6.56 -8.95
C THR A 332 -20.87 5.69 -9.42
N GLN A 333 -21.10 4.38 -9.50
CA GLN A 333 -20.17 3.41 -10.03
C GLN A 333 -20.82 2.73 -11.22
N LEU A 334 -20.27 2.95 -12.41
CA LEU A 334 -20.69 2.29 -13.63
C LEU A 334 -19.72 1.16 -13.98
N PHE A 335 -20.26 0.09 -14.53
CA PHE A 335 -19.50 -1.01 -15.08
C PHE A 335 -19.70 -1.09 -16.59
N GLY A 336 -18.68 -1.51 -17.33
CA GLY A 336 -18.71 -1.76 -18.77
C GLY A 336 -18.56 -3.24 -19.08
#